data_AF-A0A1H5QPT9-F1
#
_entry.id   AF-A0A1H5QPT9-F1
#
_cell.length_a   1.000
_cell.length_b   1.000
_cell.length_c   1.000
_cell.angle_alpha   90.00
_cell.angle_beta   90.00
_cell.angle_gamma   90.00
#
_symmetry.space_group_name_H-M   'P 1'
#
loop_
_entity.id
_entity.type
_entity.pdbx_description
1 polymer ?
#
loop_
_entity_poly.entity_id
_entity_poly.type
_entity_poly.pdbx_seq_one_letter_code
_entity_poly.pdbx_strand_id
1 'polypeptide(L)'
;MTIRFSCCEHTDTPMVETRPQRWSRLWANLWTKRPGVAEEGRDALARHHAETTRRAREAMIGIVRAGYQIGPPPYGYRALRIRVTDPSGRSKLRAVLVPDWQTAAVVRQIFVWRADDGLTFAAVAARLNADLRQYPAPCRSWTAKAVRRIVTNVKYTGRQVWARTAAGRPAPAEQWVTSAPNAHEPLIDERRFELAQLRAGAGR
;
A
#
# COMPACT_ATOMS: atom_id res chain seq x y z
N MET A 1 23.03 66.17 68.21
CA MET A 1 24.12 65.17 68.07
C MET A 1 23.53 63.96 67.37
N THR A 2 23.53 63.96 66.03
CA THR A 2 23.14 62.79 65.23
C THR A 2 23.90 62.87 63.91
N ILE A 3 24.70 61.85 63.67
CA ILE A 3 25.72 61.77 62.61
C ILE A 3 25.03 61.55 61.26
N ARG A 4 25.41 62.37 60.27
CA ARG A 4 24.97 62.28 58.88
C ARG A 4 25.93 61.34 58.15
N PHE A 5 25.53 60.09 57.93
CA PHE A 5 26.28 59.15 57.09
C PHE A 5 25.88 59.32 55.62
N SER A 6 26.87 59.73 54.83
CA SER A 6 26.87 59.76 53.37
C SER A 6 26.81 58.34 52.84
N CYS A 7 25.78 58.01 52.05
CA CYS A 7 25.70 56.73 51.35
C CYS A 7 26.15 56.95 49.90
N CYS A 8 27.32 56.42 49.57
CA CYS A 8 27.87 56.41 48.22
C CYS A 8 27.05 55.47 47.33
N GLU A 9 26.42 56.02 46.30
CA GLU A 9 25.86 55.26 45.17
C GLU A 9 26.98 54.45 44.49
N HIS A 10 26.91 53.13 44.59
CA HIS A 10 27.69 52.21 43.77
C HIS A 10 26.99 52.06 42.41
N THR A 11 27.61 52.60 41.37
CA THR A 11 27.25 52.34 39.98
C THR A 11 27.81 50.97 39.56
N ASP A 12 26.97 49.94 39.61
CA ASP A 12 27.27 48.66 38.97
C ASP A 12 27.33 48.84 37.45
N THR A 13 28.54 48.75 36.91
CA THR A 13 28.78 48.67 35.47
C THR A 13 28.55 47.22 35.03
N PRO A 14 27.72 46.94 34.00
CA PRO A 14 27.57 45.56 33.54
C PRO A 14 28.89 45.09 32.92
N MET A 15 29.46 44.01 33.49
CA MET A 15 30.60 43.32 32.90
C MET A 15 30.25 42.87 31.48
N VAL A 16 30.88 43.49 30.49
CA VAL A 16 30.92 43.00 29.12
C VAL A 16 31.74 41.72 29.11
N GLU A 17 31.05 40.59 29.03
CA GLU A 17 31.65 39.27 28.85
C GLU A 17 32.41 39.22 27.51
N THR A 18 33.72 39.40 27.59
CA THR A 18 34.63 39.33 26.44
C THR A 18 34.84 37.86 26.06
N ARG A 19 33.97 37.33 25.20
CA ARG A 19 34.16 36.00 24.59
C ARG A 19 35.45 35.99 23.73
N PRO A 20 36.43 35.11 23.99
CA PRO A 20 37.64 35.05 23.19
C PRO A 20 37.35 34.52 21.77
N GLN A 21 37.52 35.40 20.78
CA GLN A 21 37.36 35.17 19.32
C GLN A 21 38.25 34.04 18.73
N ARG A 22 39.18 33.47 19.51
CA ARG A 22 40.08 32.39 19.06
C ARG A 22 39.38 31.03 18.96
N TRP A 23 38.32 30.80 19.74
CA TRP A 23 37.63 29.51 19.79
C TRP A 23 36.45 29.39 18.82
N SER A 24 35.90 30.50 18.34
CA SER A 24 34.79 30.52 17.37
C SER A 24 35.22 30.08 15.96
N ARG A 25 36.49 30.26 15.58
CA ARG A 25 37.04 29.81 14.28
C ARG A 25 37.40 28.32 14.24
N LEU A 26 37.62 27.66 15.38
CA LEU A 26 37.97 26.23 15.41
C LEU A 26 36.73 25.34 15.34
N TRP A 27 35.61 25.77 15.94
CA TRP A 27 34.34 25.03 15.85
C TRP A 27 33.63 25.21 14.50
N ALA A 28 33.72 26.38 13.86
CA ALA A 28 33.12 26.63 12.55
C ALA A 28 33.81 25.87 11.39
N ASN A 29 35.09 25.52 11.54
CA ASN A 29 35.91 24.95 10.47
C ASN A 29 36.02 23.42 10.50
N LEU A 30 35.55 22.75 11.57
CA LEU A 30 35.56 21.29 11.66
C LEU A 30 34.35 20.65 10.97
N TRP A 31 33.21 21.35 10.92
CA TRP A 31 31.98 20.85 10.30
C TRP A 31 31.84 21.24 8.82
N THR A 32 32.50 22.32 8.39
CA THR A 32 32.44 22.83 7.01
C THR A 32 33.52 22.27 6.06
N LYS A 33 34.54 21.58 6.57
CA LYS A 33 35.71 21.15 5.76
C LYS A 33 35.73 19.70 5.26
N ARG A 34 34.67 18.92 5.41
CA ARG A 34 34.59 17.56 4.84
C ARG A 34 33.26 17.27 4.13
N PRO A 35 32.99 17.91 2.97
CA PRO A 35 31.82 17.60 2.16
C PRO A 35 31.69 16.10 1.86
N GLY A 36 32.81 15.38 1.69
CA GLY A 36 32.84 13.94 1.46
C GLY A 36 32.23 13.08 2.57
N VAL A 37 32.38 13.45 3.85
CA VAL A 37 31.81 12.65 4.97
C VAL A 37 30.29 12.78 5.04
N ALA A 38 29.75 13.96 4.71
CA ALA A 38 28.30 14.16 4.61
C ALA A 38 27.69 13.45 3.39
N GLU A 39 28.43 13.39 2.28
CA GLU A 39 28.07 12.65 1.07
C GLU A 39 28.11 11.13 1.30
N GLU A 40 29.20 10.60 1.86
CA GLU A 40 29.35 9.21 2.27
C GLU A 40 28.23 8.75 3.22
N GLY A 41 27.86 9.61 4.18
CA GLY A 41 26.74 9.36 5.10
C GLY A 41 25.38 9.28 4.38
N ARG A 42 25.12 10.17 3.42
CA ARG A 42 23.91 10.13 2.59
C ARG A 42 23.88 8.88 1.69
N ASP A 43 25.00 8.52 1.09
CA ASP A 43 25.12 7.34 0.23
C ASP A 43 24.99 6.03 1.01
N ALA A 44 25.54 5.98 2.23
CA ALA A 44 25.35 4.85 3.13
C ALA A 44 23.87 4.69 3.52
N LEU A 45 23.20 5.79 3.87
CA LEU A 45 21.78 5.80 4.18
C LEU A 45 20.92 5.38 2.97
N ALA A 46 21.22 5.92 1.78
CA ALA A 46 20.54 5.58 0.54
C ALA A 46 20.68 4.09 0.20
N ARG A 47 21.90 3.53 0.31
CA ARG A 47 22.15 2.10 0.12
C ARG A 47 21.39 1.24 1.13
N HIS A 48 21.37 1.65 2.40
CA HIS A 48 20.64 0.94 3.45
C HIS A 48 19.12 0.93 3.18
N HIS A 49 18.54 2.06 2.75
CA HIS A 49 17.13 2.14 2.37
C HIS A 49 16.82 1.29 1.13
N ALA A 50 17.70 1.31 0.12
CA ALA A 50 17.56 0.47 -1.07
C ALA A 50 17.56 -1.01 -0.72
N GLU A 51 18.51 -1.44 0.13
CA GLU A 51 18.61 -2.83 0.59
C GLU A 51 17.38 -3.25 1.43
N THR A 52 16.93 -2.40 2.34
CA THR A 52 15.73 -2.66 3.14
C THR A 52 14.49 -2.81 2.27
N THR A 53 14.35 -1.93 1.26
CA THR A 53 13.26 -1.97 0.29
C THR A 53 13.31 -3.25 -0.55
N ARG A 54 14.50 -3.65 -1.00
CA ARG A 54 14.72 -4.90 -1.73
C ARG A 54 14.31 -6.12 -0.92
N ARG A 55 14.78 -6.23 0.33
CA ARG A 55 14.42 -7.34 1.23
C ARG A 55 12.92 -7.40 1.52
N ALA A 56 12.29 -6.25 1.77
CA ALA A 56 10.86 -6.17 1.97
C ALA A 56 10.11 -6.65 0.72
N ARG A 57 10.52 -6.21 -0.47
CA ARG A 57 9.94 -6.65 -1.75
C ARG A 57 10.09 -8.16 -1.94
N GLU A 58 11.26 -8.73 -1.69
CA GLU A 58 11.50 -10.18 -1.78
C GLU A 58 10.61 -10.97 -0.83
N ALA A 59 10.46 -10.51 0.40
CA ALA A 59 9.54 -11.12 1.36
C ALA A 59 8.08 -11.10 0.87
N MET A 60 7.63 -9.99 0.29
CA MET A 60 6.29 -9.88 -0.28
C MET A 60 6.12 -10.79 -1.50
N ILE A 61 7.13 -10.89 -2.37
CA ILE A 61 7.14 -11.82 -3.50
C ILE A 61 6.95 -13.26 -3.00
N GLY A 62 7.69 -13.65 -1.96
CA GLY A 62 7.57 -14.99 -1.35
C GLY A 62 6.15 -15.27 -0.83
N ILE A 63 5.51 -14.29 -0.19
CA ILE A 63 4.13 -14.42 0.32
C ILE A 63 3.14 -14.64 -0.84
N VAL A 64 3.24 -13.84 -1.91
CA VAL A 64 2.35 -13.98 -3.08
C VAL A 64 2.56 -15.31 -3.78
N ARG A 65 3.81 -15.70 -4.03
CA ARG A 65 4.14 -16.96 -4.71
C ARG A 65 3.65 -18.18 -3.94
N ALA A 66 3.65 -18.10 -2.60
CA ALA A 66 3.07 -19.12 -1.73
C ALA A 66 1.52 -19.10 -1.68
N GLY A 67 0.85 -18.25 -2.46
CA GLY A 67 -0.60 -18.19 -2.56
C GLY A 67 -1.29 -17.40 -1.44
N TYR A 68 -0.54 -16.73 -0.57
CA TYR A 68 -1.13 -15.95 0.52
C TYR A 68 -1.59 -14.57 0.07
N GLN A 69 -2.67 -14.11 0.68
CA GLN A 69 -3.27 -12.80 0.44
C GLN A 69 -2.42 -11.69 1.07
N ILE A 70 -2.35 -10.57 0.35
CA ILE A 70 -1.76 -9.31 0.80
C ILE A 70 -2.79 -8.20 0.67
N GLY A 71 -2.95 -7.43 1.74
CA GLY A 71 -3.87 -6.30 1.80
C GLY A 71 -5.34 -6.70 2.01
N PRO A 72 -6.27 -5.74 1.83
CA PRO A 72 -7.70 -5.99 2.01
C PRO A 72 -8.23 -7.04 1.02
N PRO A 73 -9.14 -7.94 1.45
CA PRO A 73 -9.75 -8.91 0.56
C PRO A 73 -10.59 -8.19 -0.53
N PRO A 74 -10.56 -8.66 -1.78
CA PRO A 74 -11.50 -8.21 -2.80
C PRO A 74 -12.94 -8.52 -2.40
N TYR A 75 -13.89 -7.70 -2.85
CA TYR A 75 -15.32 -7.98 -2.72
C TYR A 75 -15.66 -9.39 -3.23
N GLY A 76 -16.58 -10.11 -2.60
CA GLY A 76 -16.82 -11.53 -2.91
C GLY A 76 -15.93 -12.50 -2.14
N TYR A 77 -14.91 -12.02 -1.44
CA TYR A 77 -14.07 -12.83 -0.57
C TYR A 77 -13.96 -12.22 0.83
N ARG A 78 -13.66 -13.09 1.80
CA ARG A 78 -13.18 -12.74 3.14
C ARG A 78 -11.78 -13.30 3.36
N ALA A 79 -11.02 -12.65 4.24
CA ALA A 79 -9.69 -13.11 4.62
C ALA A 79 -9.78 -14.03 5.84
N LEU A 80 -9.36 -15.29 5.69
CA LEU A 80 -9.17 -16.23 6.80
C LEU A 80 -7.69 -16.21 7.22
N ARG A 81 -7.42 -16.03 8.51
CA ARG A 81 -6.04 -16.06 9.03
C ARG A 81 -5.69 -17.48 9.47
N ILE A 82 -4.64 -18.04 8.87
CA ILE A 82 -4.08 -19.35 9.20
C ILE A 82 -2.68 -19.18 9.80
N ARG A 83 -2.30 -20.09 10.70
CA ARG A 83 -0.93 -20.17 11.21
C ARG A 83 -0.12 -21.11 10.33
N VAL A 84 1.02 -20.63 9.85
CA VAL A 84 1.94 -21.36 8.99
C VAL A 84 3.28 -21.45 9.70
N THR A 85 3.75 -22.68 9.93
CA THR A 85 5.04 -22.95 10.55
C THR A 85 6.06 -23.24 9.46
N ASP A 86 7.18 -22.54 9.47
CA ASP A 86 8.29 -22.82 8.56
C ASP A 86 9.12 -24.03 9.03
N PRO A 87 9.98 -24.62 8.18
CA PRO A 87 10.84 -25.75 8.57
C PRO A 87 11.79 -25.45 9.74
N SER A 88 12.04 -24.18 10.06
CA SER A 88 12.83 -23.78 11.24
C SER A 88 12.01 -23.74 12.54
N GLY A 89 10.74 -24.15 12.49
CA GLY A 89 9.83 -24.17 13.63
C GLY A 89 9.17 -22.81 13.93
N ARG A 90 9.41 -21.77 13.13
CA ARG A 90 8.82 -20.45 13.38
C ARG A 90 7.44 -20.33 12.74
N SER A 91 6.46 -20.00 13.57
CA SER A 91 5.07 -19.75 13.15
C SER A 91 4.84 -18.30 12.73
N LYS A 92 4.12 -18.10 11.62
CA LYS A 92 3.64 -16.79 11.16
C LYS A 92 2.17 -16.87 10.79
N LEU A 93 1.41 -15.79 11.03
CA LEU A 93 0.05 -15.67 10.53
C LEU A 93 0.06 -15.28 9.05
N ARG A 94 -0.73 -15.98 8.24
CA ARG A 94 -0.96 -15.72 6.82
C ARG A 94 -2.45 -15.61 6.55
N ALA A 95 -2.82 -14.75 5.61
CA ALA A 95 -4.20 -14.63 5.16
C ALA A 95 -4.41 -15.48 3.90
N VAL A 96 -5.51 -16.20 3.84
CA VAL A 96 -6.01 -16.87 2.63
C VAL A 96 -7.38 -16.30 2.27
N LEU A 97 -7.73 -16.33 1.00
CA LEU A 97 -9.05 -15.91 0.55
C LEU A 97 -10.04 -17.06 0.62
N VAL A 98 -11.21 -16.80 1.19
CA VAL A 98 -12.35 -17.71 1.22
C VAL A 98 -13.55 -16.97 0.64
N PRO A 99 -14.36 -17.57 -0.25
CA PRO A 99 -15.57 -16.92 -0.73
C PRO A 99 -16.48 -16.48 0.41
N ASP A 100 -17.05 -15.29 0.27
CA ASP A 100 -18.17 -14.84 1.09
C ASP A 100 -19.46 -15.18 0.34
N TRP A 101 -20.34 -15.98 0.93
CA TRP A 101 -21.47 -16.59 0.21
C TRP A 101 -22.36 -15.56 -0.50
N GLN A 102 -22.67 -14.44 0.15
CA GLN A 102 -23.55 -13.40 -0.38
C GLN A 102 -22.85 -12.61 -1.47
N THR A 103 -21.69 -12.03 -1.17
CA THR A 103 -21.00 -11.15 -2.13
C THR A 103 -20.35 -11.93 -3.27
N ALA A 104 -19.97 -13.20 -3.07
CA ALA A 104 -19.46 -14.05 -4.14
C ALA A 104 -20.52 -14.35 -5.20
N ALA A 105 -21.78 -14.54 -4.80
CA ALA A 105 -22.89 -14.70 -5.73
C ALA A 105 -23.07 -13.45 -6.60
N VAL A 106 -22.94 -12.25 -6.01
CA VAL A 106 -22.99 -10.98 -6.75
C VAL A 106 -21.84 -10.89 -7.76
N VAL A 107 -20.62 -11.26 -7.38
CA VAL A 107 -19.48 -11.28 -8.33
C VAL A 107 -19.76 -12.21 -9.51
N ARG A 108 -20.22 -13.44 -9.25
CA ARG A 108 -20.59 -14.38 -10.32
C ARG A 108 -21.65 -13.78 -11.25
N GLN A 109 -22.67 -13.15 -10.69
CA GLN A 109 -23.73 -12.52 -11.48
C GLN A 109 -23.21 -11.35 -12.34
N ILE A 110 -22.30 -10.53 -11.81
CA ILE A 110 -21.63 -9.47 -12.58
C ILE A 110 -20.91 -10.04 -13.80
N PHE A 111 -20.20 -11.15 -13.64
CA PHE A 111 -19.49 -11.78 -14.75
C PHE A 111 -20.45 -12.41 -15.76
N VAL A 112 -21.57 -13.01 -15.34
CA VAL A 112 -22.63 -13.49 -16.25
C VAL A 112 -23.16 -12.33 -17.09
N TRP A 113 -23.57 -11.23 -16.47
CA TRP A 113 -24.09 -10.06 -17.21
C TRP A 113 -23.06 -9.42 -18.14
N ARG A 114 -21.77 -9.55 -17.84
CA ARG A 114 -20.70 -9.02 -18.68
C ARG A 114 -20.33 -9.94 -19.84
N ALA A 115 -20.17 -11.22 -19.57
CA ALA A 115 -19.70 -12.21 -20.53
C ALA A 115 -20.84 -12.71 -21.42
N ASP A 116 -22.00 -12.98 -20.83
CA ASP A 116 -23.11 -13.67 -21.48
C ASP A 116 -24.13 -12.64 -22.02
N ASP A 117 -24.52 -11.64 -21.22
CA ASP A 117 -25.49 -10.61 -21.64
C ASP A 117 -24.85 -9.38 -22.33
N GLY A 118 -23.53 -9.24 -22.26
CA GLY A 118 -22.80 -8.13 -22.88
C GLY A 118 -23.07 -6.73 -22.30
N LEU A 119 -23.67 -6.61 -21.12
CA LEU A 119 -24.06 -5.33 -20.52
C LEU A 119 -22.85 -4.45 -20.22
N THR A 120 -22.89 -3.14 -20.49
CA THR A 120 -21.79 -2.23 -20.12
C THR A 120 -21.58 -2.15 -18.60
N PHE A 121 -20.40 -1.68 -18.15
CA PHE A 121 -20.16 -1.49 -16.71
C PHE A 121 -21.19 -0.56 -16.04
N ALA A 122 -21.68 0.45 -16.77
CA ALA A 122 -22.71 1.36 -16.29
C ALA A 122 -24.08 0.67 -16.20
N ALA A 123 -24.46 -0.12 -17.21
CA ALA A 123 -25.70 -0.90 -17.19
C ALA A 123 -25.70 -1.93 -16.05
N VAL A 124 -24.58 -2.62 -15.83
CA VAL A 124 -24.42 -3.53 -14.68
C VAL A 124 -24.58 -2.78 -13.36
N ALA A 125 -23.91 -1.62 -13.20
CA ALA A 125 -24.03 -0.83 -11.97
C ALA A 125 -25.48 -0.34 -11.72
N ALA A 126 -26.18 0.12 -12.77
CA ALA A 126 -27.57 0.52 -12.67
C ALA A 126 -28.48 -0.65 -12.25
N ARG A 127 -28.27 -1.82 -12.85
CA ARG A 127 -29.01 -3.04 -12.52
C ARG A 127 -28.79 -3.49 -11.08
N LEU A 128 -27.55 -3.46 -10.59
CA LEU A 128 -27.24 -3.78 -9.19
C LEU A 128 -27.89 -2.78 -8.22
N ASN A 129 -27.91 -1.49 -8.57
CA ASN A 129 -28.52 -0.45 -7.74
C ASN A 129 -30.06 -0.53 -7.67
N ALA A 130 -30.71 -1.24 -8.58
CA ALA A 130 -32.16 -1.45 -8.54
C ALA A 130 -32.60 -2.27 -7.32
N ASP A 131 -31.72 -3.13 -6.78
CA ASP A 131 -31.96 -3.87 -5.54
C ASP A 131 -30.67 -4.04 -4.73
N LEU A 132 -30.38 -3.06 -3.88
CA LEU A 132 -29.22 -3.10 -2.97
C LEU A 132 -29.36 -4.13 -1.83
N ARG A 133 -30.56 -4.68 -1.59
CA ARG A 133 -30.73 -5.75 -0.60
C ARG A 133 -30.23 -7.07 -1.17
N GLN A 134 -30.56 -7.35 -2.43
CA GLN A 134 -30.05 -8.50 -3.17
C GLN A 134 -28.57 -8.33 -3.54
N TYR A 135 -28.16 -7.11 -3.93
CA TYR A 135 -26.81 -6.80 -4.39
C TYR A 135 -26.13 -5.75 -3.48
N PRO A 136 -25.67 -6.14 -2.29
CA PRO A 136 -25.07 -5.20 -1.34
C PRO A 136 -23.83 -4.53 -1.92
N ALA A 137 -23.84 -3.20 -2.03
CA ALA A 137 -22.70 -2.47 -2.55
C ALA A 137 -21.49 -2.52 -1.59
N PRO A 138 -20.24 -2.48 -2.10
CA PRO A 138 -19.05 -2.39 -1.25
C PRO A 138 -18.96 -1.07 -0.45
N CYS A 139 -19.73 -0.06 -0.84
CA CYS A 139 -19.89 1.20 -0.13
C CYS A 139 -21.37 1.61 -0.15
N ARG A 140 -21.70 2.86 -0.52
CA ARG A 140 -23.07 3.36 -0.56
C ARG A 140 -23.86 2.90 -1.80
N SER A 141 -23.21 2.74 -2.95
CA SER A 141 -23.86 2.35 -4.20
C SER A 141 -22.87 1.73 -5.19
N TRP A 142 -23.41 1.02 -6.18
CA TRP A 142 -22.64 0.52 -7.31
C TRP A 142 -22.29 1.63 -8.27
N THR A 143 -21.03 1.67 -8.68
CA THR A 143 -20.54 2.57 -9.73
C THR A 143 -19.93 1.75 -10.85
N ALA A 144 -19.95 2.27 -12.09
CA ALA A 144 -19.27 1.63 -13.21
C ALA A 144 -17.79 1.37 -12.91
N LYS A 145 -17.13 2.25 -12.15
CA LYS A 145 -15.76 2.09 -11.68
C LYS A 145 -15.60 0.91 -10.73
N ALA A 146 -16.52 0.72 -9.78
CA ALA A 146 -16.50 -0.43 -8.87
C ALA A 146 -16.68 -1.75 -9.64
N VAL A 147 -17.65 -1.80 -10.56
CA VAL A 147 -17.87 -2.96 -11.44
C VAL A 147 -16.63 -3.25 -12.28
N ARG A 148 -16.05 -2.24 -12.94
CA ARG A 148 -14.81 -2.40 -13.71
C ARG A 148 -13.68 -2.96 -12.85
N ARG A 149 -13.50 -2.45 -11.62
CA ARG A 149 -12.49 -2.96 -10.68
C ARG A 149 -12.70 -4.43 -10.33
N ILE A 150 -13.95 -4.90 -10.27
CA ILE A 150 -14.25 -6.32 -10.06
C ILE A 150 -13.88 -7.11 -11.31
N VAL A 151 -14.42 -6.72 -12.46
CA VAL A 151 -14.25 -7.44 -13.72
C VAL A 151 -12.78 -7.56 -14.12
N THR A 152 -11.95 -6.52 -13.92
CA THR A 152 -10.54 -6.55 -14.30
C THR A 152 -9.61 -7.18 -13.25
N ASN A 153 -10.12 -7.71 -12.14
CA ASN A 153 -9.29 -8.25 -11.07
C ASN A 153 -9.05 -9.75 -11.25
N VAL A 154 -7.84 -10.10 -11.70
CA VAL A 154 -7.39 -11.49 -11.91
C VAL A 154 -7.51 -12.36 -10.65
N LYS A 155 -7.61 -11.79 -9.43
CA LYS A 155 -7.85 -12.59 -8.23
C LYS A 155 -9.15 -13.40 -8.27
N TYR A 156 -10.12 -13.08 -9.13
CA TYR A 156 -11.34 -13.88 -9.25
C TYR A 156 -11.12 -15.24 -9.96
N THR A 157 -9.99 -15.44 -10.63
CA THR A 157 -9.60 -16.71 -11.27
C THR A 157 -8.77 -17.62 -10.36
N GLY A 158 -8.74 -17.35 -9.05
CA GLY A 158 -8.01 -18.19 -8.09
C GLY A 158 -6.51 -17.91 -7.99
N ARG A 159 -6.01 -16.79 -8.55
CA ARG A 159 -4.59 -16.40 -8.48
C ARG A 159 -4.37 -15.26 -7.49
N GLN A 160 -3.27 -15.26 -6.75
CA GLN A 160 -2.81 -14.06 -6.06
C GLN A 160 -2.04 -13.17 -7.02
N VAL A 161 -2.26 -11.86 -6.92
CA VAL A 161 -1.56 -10.84 -7.72
C VAL A 161 -1.14 -9.69 -6.81
N TRP A 162 0.08 -9.20 -7.01
CA TRP A 162 0.63 -8.02 -6.33
C TRP A 162 1.50 -7.19 -7.29
N ALA A 163 1.98 -6.04 -6.81
CA ALA A 163 2.81 -5.10 -7.57
C ALA A 163 2.16 -4.58 -8.87
N ARG A 164 0.83 -4.39 -8.87
CA ARG A 164 0.06 -3.83 -10.00
C ARG A 164 0.27 -2.33 -10.22
N THR A 165 1.01 -1.68 -9.33
CA THR A 165 1.31 -0.24 -9.37
C THR A 165 2.78 -0.07 -9.01
N ALA A 166 3.48 0.76 -9.78
CA ALA A 166 4.86 1.18 -9.52
C ALA A 166 4.93 2.70 -9.63
N ALA A 167 5.55 3.37 -8.66
CA ALA A 167 5.65 4.84 -8.61
C ALA A 167 4.30 5.57 -8.83
N GLY A 168 3.22 5.04 -8.25
CA GLY A 168 1.87 5.61 -8.38
C GLY A 168 1.15 5.36 -9.72
N ARG A 169 1.79 4.67 -10.67
CA ARG A 169 1.21 4.35 -11.99
C ARG A 169 0.92 2.85 -12.13
N PRO A 170 -0.10 2.44 -12.89
CA PRO A 170 -0.32 1.03 -13.22
C PRO A 170 0.94 0.42 -13.84
N ALA A 171 1.39 -0.72 -13.32
CA ALA A 171 2.52 -1.45 -13.87
C ALA A 171 2.04 -2.38 -15.01
N PRO A 172 2.85 -2.62 -16.06
CA PRO A 172 2.58 -3.65 -17.07
C PRO A 172 2.37 -5.02 -16.42
N ALA A 173 1.55 -5.87 -17.05
CA ALA A 173 1.17 -7.17 -16.49
C ALA A 173 2.38 -8.10 -16.30
N GLU A 174 3.40 -7.95 -17.13
CA GLU A 174 4.66 -8.70 -17.11
C GLU A 174 5.47 -8.43 -15.84
N GLN A 175 5.25 -7.28 -15.21
CA GLN A 175 5.93 -6.87 -13.97
C GLN A 175 5.14 -7.27 -12.72
N TRP A 176 3.93 -7.83 -12.88
CA TRP A 176 3.13 -8.26 -11.75
C TRP A 176 3.72 -9.52 -11.13
N VAL A 177 3.60 -9.61 -9.81
CA VAL A 177 3.94 -10.83 -9.09
C VAL A 177 2.66 -11.66 -8.98
N THR A 178 2.68 -12.86 -9.54
CA THR A 178 1.53 -13.78 -9.55
C THR A 178 1.87 -15.09 -8.82
N SER A 179 0.86 -15.71 -8.23
CA SER A 179 0.97 -17.08 -7.70
C SER A 179 0.74 -18.13 -8.79
N ALA A 180 0.99 -19.40 -8.44
CA ALA A 180 0.41 -20.52 -9.16
C ALA A 180 -1.13 -20.42 -9.26
N PRO A 181 -1.76 -21.08 -10.25
CA PRO A 181 -3.22 -21.22 -10.31
C PRO A 181 -3.78 -21.84 -9.02
N ASN A 182 -5.06 -21.60 -8.72
CA ASN A 182 -5.79 -22.19 -7.58
C ASN A 182 -5.15 -21.94 -6.21
N ALA A 183 -4.55 -20.76 -6.00
CA ALA A 183 -4.10 -20.32 -4.68
C ALA A 183 -5.26 -20.13 -3.67
N HIS A 184 -6.47 -19.92 -4.19
CA HIS A 184 -7.72 -19.90 -3.44
C HIS A 184 -8.86 -20.32 -4.38
N GLU A 185 -10.03 -20.61 -3.81
CA GLU A 185 -11.21 -21.02 -4.58
C GLU A 185 -11.58 -19.95 -5.63
N PRO A 186 -11.55 -20.26 -6.94
CA PRO A 186 -11.91 -19.32 -7.98
C PRO A 186 -13.42 -19.06 -7.98
N LEU A 187 -13.82 -17.78 -8.10
CA LEU A 187 -15.24 -17.45 -8.33
C LEU A 187 -15.62 -17.57 -9.81
N ILE A 188 -14.66 -17.35 -10.70
CA ILE A 188 -14.84 -17.26 -12.15
C ILE A 188 -13.75 -18.07 -12.84
N ASP A 189 -14.11 -18.85 -13.85
CA ASP A 189 -13.16 -19.55 -14.72
C ASP A 189 -12.42 -18.58 -15.67
N GLU A 190 -11.27 -18.99 -16.21
CA GLU A 190 -10.43 -18.12 -17.05
C GLU A 190 -11.15 -17.67 -18.33
N ARG A 191 -11.93 -18.55 -18.96
CA ARG A 191 -12.68 -18.24 -20.19
C ARG A 191 -13.71 -17.13 -19.97
N ARG A 192 -14.53 -17.23 -18.92
CA ARG A 192 -15.53 -16.21 -18.57
C ARG A 192 -14.87 -14.91 -18.14
N PHE A 193 -13.72 -14.99 -17.47
CA PHE A 193 -12.94 -13.81 -17.12
C PHE A 193 -12.51 -13.03 -18.37
N GLU A 194 -11.99 -13.71 -19.39
CA GLU A 194 -11.59 -13.12 -20.66
C GLU A 194 -12.77 -12.54 -21.44
N LEU A 195 -13.87 -13.29 -21.58
CA LEU A 195 -15.08 -12.83 -22.27
C LEU A 195 -15.64 -11.54 -21.66
N ALA A 196 -15.62 -11.42 -20.33
CA ALA A 196 -16.08 -10.24 -19.63
C ALA A 196 -15.23 -8.98 -19.91
N GLN A 197 -13.97 -9.14 -20.31
CA GLN A 197 -13.09 -8.01 -20.71
C GLN A 197 -13.37 -7.54 -22.13
N LEU A 198 -13.53 -8.46 -23.08
CA LEU A 198 -13.59 -8.16 -24.52
C LEU A 198 -14.77 -7.26 -24.90
N ARG A 199 -15.88 -7.35 -24.16
CA ARG A 199 -17.10 -6.56 -24.40
C ARG A 199 -17.02 -5.14 -23.86
N ALA A 200 -15.82 -4.58 -23.69
CA ALA A 200 -15.59 -3.18 -23.35
C ALA A 200 -15.53 -2.26 -24.59
N GLY A 201 -15.49 -2.81 -25.81
CA GLY A 201 -15.19 -2.05 -27.04
C GLY A 201 -16.35 -1.78 -28.02
N ALA A 202 -17.55 -2.32 -27.80
CA ALA A 202 -18.63 -2.27 -28.82
C ALA A 202 -19.67 -1.16 -28.62
N GLY A 203 -19.40 -0.18 -27.75
CA GLY A 203 -20.28 0.96 -27.51
C GLY A 203 -19.49 2.25 -27.36
N ARG A 204 -19.10 2.83 -28.49
CA ARG A 204 -18.74 4.23 -28.64
C ARG A 204 -19.57 4.80 -29.76
#